data_AF-A0A7W4A957-F1
#
_entry.id   AF-A0A7W4A957-F1
#
_cell.length_a   1.000
_cell.length_b   1.000
_cell.length_c   1.000
_cell.angle_alpha   90.00
_cell.angle_beta   90.00
_cell.angle_gamma   90.00
#
_symmetry.space_group_name_H-M   'P 1'
#
loop_
_entity.id
_entity.type
_entity.pdbx_description
1 polymer ?
#
loop_
_entity_poly.entity_id
_entity_poly.type
_entity_poly.pdbx_seq_one_letter_code
_entity_poly.pdbx_strand_id
1 'polypeptide(L)'
;MSLTLALMGLALHTLIWEKLPDWGNWFNWIVKRLPKPLAYLYDAWRCPFCFGFWIALALHGITGISTLESLTSMPQYLGVLGVPIAWFLDALATALLIMFGNLCFSAIAVPAIKGHQMTQEFRKAMLEDESA
;
A
#
# COMPACT_ATOMS: atom_id res chain seq x y z
N MET A 1 -11.91 9.28 12.56
CA MET A 1 -10.67 8.71 11.98
C MET A 1 -11.09 7.85 10.82
N SER A 2 -10.63 8.18 9.61
CA SER A 2 -11.00 7.48 8.39
C SER A 2 -9.83 6.63 7.89
N LEU A 3 -10.06 5.33 7.68
CA LEU A 3 -9.06 4.44 7.07
C LEU A 3 -9.10 4.47 5.55
N THR A 4 -10.02 5.23 4.95
CA THR A 4 -10.27 5.23 3.51
C THR A 4 -9.02 5.60 2.71
N LEU A 5 -8.32 6.68 3.08
CA LEU A 5 -7.07 7.07 2.41
C LEU A 5 -5.99 5.98 2.53
N ALA A 6 -5.85 5.40 3.72
CA ALA A 6 -4.86 4.35 3.95
C ALA A 6 -5.15 3.10 3.12
N LEU A 7 -6.42 2.69 3.01
CA LEU A 7 -6.83 1.54 2.20
C LEU A 7 -6.63 1.81 0.70
N MET A 8 -7.01 2.99 0.21
CA MET A 8 -6.78 3.37 -1.19
C MET A 8 -5.29 3.44 -1.51
N GLY A 9 -4.49 4.07 -0.65
CA GLY A 9 -3.04 4.16 -0.82
C GLY A 9 -2.36 2.80 -0.78
N LEU A 10 -2.79 1.91 0.12
CA LEU A 10 -2.31 0.54 0.19
C LEU A 10 -2.69 -0.25 -1.07
N ALA A 11 -3.93 -0.16 -1.53
CA ALA A 11 -4.36 -0.82 -2.76
C ALA A 11 -3.56 -0.36 -3.98
N LEU A 12 -3.28 0.94 -4.09
CA LEU A 12 -2.43 1.49 -5.15
C LEU A 12 -0.99 0.99 -5.04
N HIS A 13 -0.42 0.96 -3.83
CA HIS A 13 0.93 0.44 -3.61
C HIS A 13 1.02 -1.04 -4.02
N THR A 14 0.11 -1.87 -3.55
CA THR A 14 0.01 -3.29 -3.92
C THR A 14 -0.16 -3.46 -5.43
N LEU A 15 -1.03 -2.67 -6.08
CA LEU A 15 -1.22 -2.75 -7.52
C LEU A 15 0.07 -2.42 -8.28
N ILE A 16 0.76 -1.32 -7.94
CA ILE A 16 1.91 -0.82 -8.70
C ILE A 16 3.17 -1.67 -8.50
N TRP A 17 3.44 -2.11 -7.26
CA TRP A 17 4.71 -2.79 -6.94
C TRP A 17 4.59 -4.30 -6.77
N GLU A 18 3.40 -4.83 -6.47
CA GLU A 18 3.20 -6.28 -6.28
C GLU A 18 2.45 -6.95 -7.40
N LYS A 19 1.46 -6.30 -8.05
CA LYS A 19 0.61 -6.97 -9.06
C LYS A 19 0.92 -6.61 -10.50
N LEU A 20 1.14 -5.33 -10.81
CA LEU A 20 1.44 -4.87 -12.16
C LEU A 20 2.71 -5.51 -12.78
N PRO A 21 3.81 -5.74 -12.03
CA PRO A 21 4.96 -6.45 -12.57
C PRO A 21 4.67 -7.88 -13.04
N ASP A 22 3.66 -8.53 -12.46
CA ASP A 22 3.26 -9.92 -12.76
C ASP A 22 2.20 -10.01 -13.87
N TRP A 23 1.46 -8.93 -14.15
CA TRP A 23 0.38 -8.88 -15.16
C TRP A 23 0.85 -8.88 -16.62
N GLY A 24 2.17 -8.93 -16.88
CA GLY A 24 2.74 -9.20 -18.19
C GLY A 24 3.97 -8.36 -18.56
N ASN A 25 4.58 -8.66 -19.71
CA ASN A 25 5.83 -8.03 -20.14
C ASN A 25 5.71 -6.54 -20.52
N TRP A 26 4.50 -6.03 -20.78
CA TRP A 26 4.28 -4.65 -21.24
C TRP A 26 4.64 -3.62 -20.16
N PHE A 27 4.26 -3.85 -18.89
CA PHE A 27 4.56 -2.93 -17.79
C PHE A 27 6.06 -2.90 -17.52
N ASN A 28 6.67 -4.08 -17.45
CA ASN A 28 8.13 -4.22 -17.30
C ASN A 28 8.89 -3.58 -18.48
N TRP A 29 8.32 -3.58 -19.68
CA TRP A 29 8.90 -2.88 -20.83
C TRP A 29 8.84 -1.35 -20.67
N ILE A 30 7.73 -0.80 -20.18
CA ILE A 30 7.58 0.64 -19.90
C ILE A 30 8.59 1.07 -18.82
N VAL A 31 8.67 0.31 -17.71
CA VAL A 31 9.61 0.60 -16.62
C VAL A 31 11.05 0.58 -17.10
N LYS A 32 11.42 -0.34 -18.01
CA LYS A 32 12.77 -0.37 -18.63
C LYS A 32 13.05 0.80 -19.56
N ARG A 33 12.02 1.44 -20.12
CA ARG A 33 12.13 2.58 -21.05
C ARG A 33 12.06 3.93 -20.32
N LEU A 34 11.84 3.95 -19.00
CA LEU A 34 11.73 5.17 -18.22
C LEU A 34 13.04 5.98 -18.29
N PRO A 35 12.96 7.31 -18.43
CA PRO A 35 14.14 8.17 -18.30
C PRO A 35 14.70 8.07 -16.88
N LYS A 36 16.03 8.18 -16.75
CA LYS A 36 16.78 8.01 -15.48
C LYS A 36 16.11 8.59 -14.22
N PRO A 37 15.63 9.85 -14.19
CA PRO A 37 15.01 10.40 -12.98
C PRO A 37 13.71 9.70 -12.58
N LEU A 38 12.88 9.31 -13.55
CA LEU A 38 11.64 8.58 -13.26
C LEU A 38 11.93 7.15 -12.82
N ALA A 39 12.94 6.50 -13.42
CA ALA A 39 13.33 5.16 -13.02
C ALA A 39 13.80 5.15 -11.55
N TYR A 40 14.63 6.14 -11.17
CA TYR A 40 15.02 6.35 -9.79
C TYR A 40 13.82 6.56 -8.86
N LEU A 41 12.85 7.39 -9.27
CA LEU A 41 11.66 7.65 -8.46
C LEU A 41 10.81 6.38 -8.26
N TYR A 42 10.64 5.58 -9.32
CA TYR A 42 9.92 4.30 -9.25
C TYR A 42 10.57 3.32 -8.27
N ASP A 43 11.90 3.23 -8.29
CA ASP A 43 12.65 2.36 -7.38
C ASP A 43 12.62 2.90 -5.94
N ALA A 44 12.84 4.21 -5.77
CA ALA A 44 12.84 4.87 -4.46
C ALA A 44 11.45 4.84 -3.79
N TRP A 45 10.36 4.88 -4.57
CA TRP A 45 9.00 4.81 -4.04
C TRP A 45 8.50 3.38 -3.82
N ARG A 46 9.34 2.36 -4.04
CA ARG A 46 8.95 0.97 -3.70
C ARG A 46 8.70 0.78 -2.20
N CYS A 47 9.29 1.60 -1.32
CA CYS A 47 8.97 1.57 0.11
C CYS A 47 7.52 2.04 0.38
N PRO A 48 6.69 1.23 1.09
CA PRO A 48 5.28 1.54 1.37
C PRO A 48 5.08 2.88 2.08
N PHE A 49 5.98 3.23 3.01
CA PHE A 49 5.93 4.51 3.72
C PHE A 49 6.25 5.69 2.79
N CYS A 50 7.29 5.57 1.96
CA CYS A 50 7.75 6.65 1.09
C CYS A 50 6.71 6.98 0.02
N PHE A 51 6.18 5.96 -0.66
CA PHE A 51 5.06 6.13 -1.57
C PHE A 51 3.80 6.58 -0.82
N GLY A 52 3.55 5.96 0.34
CA GLY A 52 2.40 6.22 1.20
C GLY A 52 2.23 7.71 1.54
N PHE A 53 3.33 8.40 1.83
CA PHE A 53 3.31 9.83 2.13
C PHE A 53 2.85 10.67 0.92
N TRP A 54 3.45 10.45 -0.25
CA TRP A 54 3.13 11.22 -1.45
C TRP A 54 1.72 10.91 -1.98
N ILE A 55 1.32 9.63 -1.95
CA ILE A 55 -0.01 9.24 -2.39
C ILE A 55 -1.08 9.73 -1.42
N ALA A 56 -0.81 9.76 -0.11
CA ALA A 56 -1.76 10.29 0.87
C ALA A 56 -2.00 11.79 0.65
N LEU A 57 -0.95 12.58 0.39
CA LEU A 57 -1.12 14.00 0.02
C LEU A 57 -1.94 14.18 -1.26
N ALA A 58 -1.64 13.38 -2.30
CA ALA A 58 -2.37 13.45 -3.56
C ALA A 58 -3.85 13.06 -3.39
N LEU A 59 -4.11 11.97 -2.67
CA LEU A 59 -5.48 11.49 -2.42
C LEU A 59 -6.26 12.47 -1.52
N HIS A 60 -5.65 13.02 -0.48
CA HIS A 60 -6.26 14.08 0.33
C HIS A 60 -6.59 15.30 -0.54
N GLY A 61 -5.66 15.74 -1.39
CA GLY A 61 -5.89 16.87 -2.31
C GLY A 61 -7.01 16.65 -3.32
N ILE A 62 -7.19 15.42 -3.81
CA ILE A 62 -8.22 15.08 -4.80
C ILE A 62 -9.58 14.81 -4.14
N THR A 63 -9.60 14.13 -3.00
CA THR A 63 -10.84 13.66 -2.36
C THR A 63 -11.35 14.57 -1.24
N GLY A 64 -10.48 15.39 -0.66
CA GLY A 64 -10.77 16.18 0.54
C GLY A 64 -10.93 15.36 1.83
N ILE A 65 -10.69 14.05 1.78
CA ILE A 65 -10.78 13.16 2.95
C ILE A 65 -9.49 13.26 3.74
N SER A 66 -9.57 13.25 5.07
CA SER A 66 -8.41 13.13 5.97
C SER A 66 -8.48 11.87 6.81
N THR A 67 -7.33 11.33 7.18
CA THR A 67 -7.25 10.17 8.08
C THR A 67 -7.58 10.59 9.52
N LEU A 68 -6.96 11.67 9.99
CA LEU A 68 -7.14 12.30 11.29
C LEU A 68 -8.00 13.55 11.14
N GLU A 69 -9.30 13.39 11.31
CA GLU A 69 -10.27 14.50 11.28
C GLU A 69 -9.93 15.61 12.29
N SER A 70 -9.26 15.30 13.40
CA SER A 70 -8.82 16.30 14.38
C SER A 70 -7.79 17.29 13.83
N LEU A 71 -7.07 16.95 12.76
CA LEU A 71 -6.14 17.88 12.10
C LEU A 71 -6.88 18.91 11.23
N THR A 72 -8.12 18.65 10.83
CA THR A 72 -8.91 19.58 10.00
C THR A 72 -9.29 20.88 10.73
N SER A 73 -9.35 20.85 12.06
CA SER A 73 -9.58 22.04 12.89
C SER A 73 -8.30 22.83 13.19
N MET A 74 -7.12 22.32 12.82
CA MET A 74 -5.83 22.98 13.06
C MET A 74 -5.74 24.42 12.52
N PRO A 75 -6.29 24.75 11.34
CA PRO A 75 -6.31 26.13 10.85
C PRO A 75 -7.08 27.12 11.75
N GLN A 76 -7.97 26.64 12.63
CA GLN A 76 -8.78 27.51 13.50
C GLN A 76 -7.93 28.20 14.58
N TYR A 77 -6.86 27.59 15.05
CA TYR A 77 -5.99 28.16 16.09
C TYR A 77 -4.58 28.51 15.59
N LEU A 78 -4.13 27.92 14.47
CA LEU A 78 -2.82 28.18 13.86
C LEU A 78 -2.89 29.06 12.60
N GLY A 79 -4.09 29.47 12.20
CA GLY A 79 -4.33 30.29 11.00
C GLY A 79 -3.97 29.56 9.71
N VAL A 80 -3.63 30.33 8.67
CA VAL A 80 -3.33 29.81 7.31
C VAL A 80 -2.17 28.81 7.30
N LEU A 81 -1.20 28.98 8.21
CA LEU A 81 -0.07 28.04 8.34
C LEU A 81 -0.49 26.67 8.90
N GLY A 82 -1.64 26.58 9.58
CA GLY A 82 -2.18 25.32 10.07
C GLY A 82 -2.60 24.36 8.97
N VAL A 83 -2.93 24.87 7.77
CA VAL A 83 -3.38 24.03 6.64
C VAL A 83 -2.27 23.09 6.13
N PRO A 84 -1.08 23.58 5.69
CA PRO A 84 -0.03 22.69 5.20
C PRO A 84 0.52 21.77 6.30
N ILE A 85 0.55 22.23 7.55
CA ILE A 85 0.98 21.42 8.70
C ILE A 85 -0.01 20.26 8.93
N ALA A 86 -1.31 20.54 8.92
CA ALA A 86 -2.34 19.51 9.05
C ALA A 86 -2.24 18.45 7.95
N TRP A 87 -2.07 18.87 6.69
CA TRP A 87 -1.96 17.96 5.54
C TRP A 87 -0.71 17.09 5.65
N PHE A 88 0.41 17.69 6.04
CA PHE A 88 1.66 16.97 6.21
C PHE A 88 1.57 15.91 7.32
N LEU A 89 1.01 16.28 8.48
CA LEU A 89 0.81 15.37 9.60
C LEU A 89 -0.20 14.26 9.28
N ASP A 90 -1.28 14.58 8.57
CA ASP A 90 -2.26 13.60 8.12
C ASP A 90 -1.62 12.58 7.19
N ALA A 91 -0.89 13.06 6.17
CA ALA A 91 -0.19 12.21 5.22
C ALA A 91 0.86 11.30 5.88
N LEU A 92 1.57 11.79 6.91
CA LEU A 92 2.48 10.96 7.70
C LEU A 92 1.75 9.83 8.45
N ALA A 93 0.61 10.13 9.07
CA ALA A 93 -0.20 9.14 9.75
C ALA A 93 -0.76 8.10 8.77
N THR A 94 -1.27 8.54 7.62
CA THR A 94 -1.73 7.65 6.56
C THR A 94 -0.61 6.76 6.02
N ALA A 95 0.58 7.32 5.79
CA ALA A 95 1.74 6.56 5.32
C ALA A 95 2.16 5.47 6.29
N LEU A 96 2.10 5.74 7.60
CA LEU A 96 2.35 4.75 8.65
C LEU A 96 1.33 3.60 8.58
N LEU A 97 0.04 3.92 8.40
CA LEU A 97 -1.02 2.92 8.26
C LEU A 97 -0.86 2.08 6.98
N ILE A 98 -0.46 2.69 5.87
CA ILE A 98 -0.15 1.97 4.62
C ILE A 98 1.00 0.98 4.86
N MET A 99 2.10 1.45 5.46
CA MET A 99 3.24 0.58 5.79
C MET A 99 2.83 -0.57 6.72
N PHE A 100 2.04 -0.26 7.74
CA PHE A 100 1.51 -1.25 8.67
C PHE A 100 0.66 -2.29 7.94
N GLY A 101 -0.28 -1.86 7.10
CA GLY A 101 -1.12 -2.77 6.32
C GLY A 101 -0.30 -3.67 5.38
N ASN A 102 0.72 -3.12 4.73
CA ASN A 102 1.61 -3.90 3.87
C ASN A 102 2.41 -4.96 4.64
N LEU A 103 2.91 -4.61 5.83
CA LEU A 103 3.59 -5.54 6.72
C LEU A 103 2.63 -6.64 7.23
N CYS A 104 1.40 -6.28 7.57
CA CYS A 104 0.37 -7.25 7.95
C CYS A 104 0.09 -8.25 6.83
N PHE A 105 -0.09 -7.79 5.59
CA PHE A 105 -0.28 -8.68 4.44
C PHE A 105 0.91 -9.61 4.23
N SER A 106 2.13 -9.06 4.33
CA SER A 106 3.37 -9.85 4.20
C SER A 106 3.50 -10.91 5.31
N ALA A 107 3.17 -10.54 6.55
CA ALA A 107 3.26 -11.43 7.71
C ALA A 107 2.23 -12.57 7.65
N ILE A 108 1.03 -12.32 7.13
CA ILE A 108 -0.03 -13.32 6.99
C ILE A 108 0.18 -14.22 5.76
N ALA A 109 0.87 -13.74 4.72
CA ALA A 109 1.09 -14.50 3.49
C ALA A 109 1.83 -15.83 3.73
N VAL A 110 2.90 -15.82 4.54
CA VAL A 110 3.69 -17.03 4.82
C VAL A 110 2.88 -18.14 5.52
N PRO A 111 2.20 -17.89 6.66
CA PRO A 111 1.36 -18.91 7.30
C PRO A 111 0.18 -19.33 6.42
N ALA A 112 -0.41 -18.41 5.64
CA ALA A 112 -1.49 -18.74 4.72
C ALA A 112 -1.05 -19.73 3.62
N ILE A 113 0.12 -19.51 3.01
CA ILE A 113 0.67 -20.42 1.99
C ILE A 113 0.96 -21.80 2.59
N LYS A 114 1.62 -21.86 3.76
CA LYS A 114 1.92 -23.13 4.44
C LYS A 114 0.65 -23.89 4.81
N GLY A 115 -0.35 -23.21 5.37
CA GLY A 115 -1.64 -23.82 5.70
C GLY A 115 -2.35 -24.40 4.47
N HIS A 116 -2.31 -23.69 3.35
CA HIS A 116 -2.87 -24.17 2.09
C HIS A 116 -2.13 -25.40 1.55
N GLN A 117 -0.79 -25.39 1.55
CA GLN A 117 0.04 -26.52 1.13
C GLN A 117 -0.24 -27.77 1.96
N MET A 118 -0.23 -27.65 3.30
CA MET A 118 -0.53 -28.79 4.20
C MET A 118 -1.93 -29.36 3.95
N THR A 119 -2.93 -28.50 3.69
CA THR A 119 -4.30 -28.94 3.38
C THR A 119 -4.35 -29.69 2.04
N GLN A 120 -3.60 -29.24 1.03
CA GLN A 120 -3.52 -29.94 -0.25
C GLN A 120 -2.79 -31.29 -0.12
N GLU A 121 -1.68 -31.34 0.62
CA GLU A 121 -0.94 -32.58 0.88
C GLU A 121 -1.79 -33.59 1.63
N PHE A 122 -2.52 -33.17 2.66
CA PHE A 122 -3.45 -34.04 3.39
C PHE A 122 -4.54 -34.62 2.48
N ARG A 123 -5.16 -33.79 1.62
CA ARG A 123 -6.17 -34.25 0.66
C ARG A 123 -5.60 -35.25 -0.35
N LYS A 124 -4.38 -35.03 -0.84
CA LYS A 124 -3.71 -35.97 -1.75
C LYS A 124 -3.42 -37.30 -1.06
N ALA A 125 -2.89 -37.28 0.15
CA ALA A 125 -2.62 -38.48 0.93
C ALA A 125 -3.91 -39.30 1.19
N MET A 126 -5.03 -38.65 1.49
CA MET A 126 -6.32 -39.34 1.66
C MET A 126 -6.83 -39.99 0.36
N LEU A 127 -6.66 -39.33 -0.79
CA LEU A 127 -7.06 -39.88 -2.08
C LEU A 127 -6.17 -41.06 -2.51
N GLU A 128 -4.87 -41.02 -2.18
CA GLU A 128 -3.94 -42.12 -2.45
C GLU A 128 -4.25 -43.35 -1.57
N ASP A 129 -4.57 -43.15 -0.28
CA ASP A 129 -4.97 -44.21 0.66
C ASP A 129 -6.29 -44.89 0.28
N GLU A 130 -7.26 -44.14 -0.27
CA GLU A 130 -8.54 -44.69 -0.74
C GLU A 130 -8.42 -45.47 -2.07
N SER A 131 -7.32 -45.31 -2.80
CA SER A 131 -7.04 -45.97 -4.08
C SER A 131 -6.13 -47.21 -4.00
N ALA A 132 -5.62 -47.52 -2.80
CA ALA A 132 -4.76 -48.66 -2.49
C ALA A 132 -5.54 -49.84 -1.90
#